data_AF-A0AAQ0APF4-F1
#
_entry.id   AF-A0AAQ0APF4-F1
#
_cell.length_a   1.000
_cell.length_b   1.000
_cell.length_c   1.000
_cell.angle_alpha   90.00
_cell.angle_beta   90.00
_cell.angle_gamma   90.00
#
_symmetry.space_group_name_H-M   'P 1'
#
loop_
_entity.id
_entity.type
_entity.pdbx_description
1 polymer ?
#
loop_
_entity_poly.entity_id
_entity_poly.type
_entity_poly.pdbx_seq_one_letter_code
_entity_poly.pdbx_strand_id
1 'polypeptide(L)'
;MTLKRLSVVLLACLTLSACGGVDPNSPLGQRKAIFKQMLKTGEDLGGMLRGRIPFDGPRFTEGAIRLDNLSREPWKHFPQVKEQEHTSATDDVWQKQARFQELARALEAATGELVIASKVQPYKASNLGPAVQKVEDACSACHKEFRDH
;
A
#
# COMPACT_ATOMS: atom_id res chain seq x y z
N MET A 1 -31.65 59.89 -26.80
CA MET A 1 -31.37 58.45 -26.78
C MET A 1 -29.98 58.26 -26.15
N THR A 2 -29.86 58.07 -24.84
CA THR A 2 -29.73 56.74 -24.16
C THR A 2 -28.62 55.89 -24.79
N LEU A 3 -27.60 55.34 -24.12
CA LEU A 3 -27.28 55.21 -22.70
C LEU A 3 -25.85 54.61 -22.58
N LYS A 4 -25.13 55.03 -21.53
CA LYS A 4 -24.18 54.27 -20.69
C LYS A 4 -22.78 53.79 -21.15
N ARG A 5 -21.81 54.31 -20.37
CA ARG A 5 -20.57 53.71 -19.86
C ARG A 5 -20.73 52.23 -19.47
N LEU A 6 -19.63 51.45 -19.54
CA LEU A 6 -19.04 50.72 -18.39
C LEU A 6 -17.85 49.85 -18.82
N SER A 7 -16.70 50.12 -18.21
CA SER A 7 -15.54 49.22 -18.12
C SER A 7 -15.93 47.88 -17.53
N VAL A 8 -15.38 46.77 -18.04
CA VAL A 8 -15.29 45.51 -17.28
C VAL A 8 -13.93 44.86 -17.57
N VAL A 9 -13.01 45.08 -16.61
CA VAL A 9 -11.86 44.21 -16.38
C VAL A 9 -12.43 42.88 -15.86
N LEU A 10 -12.38 41.82 -16.67
CA LEU A 10 -12.78 40.49 -16.21
C LEU A 10 -11.57 39.80 -15.60
N LEU A 11 -11.47 39.95 -14.28
CA LEU A 11 -10.56 39.22 -13.40
C LEU A 11 -10.96 37.73 -13.43
N ALA A 12 -10.16 36.90 -14.09
CA ALA A 12 -10.33 35.44 -14.06
C ALA A 12 -9.90 34.91 -12.68
N CYS A 13 -10.85 34.87 -11.74
CA CYS A 13 -10.72 34.06 -10.53
C CYS A 13 -10.75 32.58 -10.92
N LEU A 14 -9.56 31.99 -11.10
CA LEU A 14 -9.37 30.54 -11.08
C LEU A 14 -9.60 30.04 -9.64
N THR A 15 -10.86 29.82 -9.28
CA THR A 15 -11.21 29.07 -8.07
C THR A 15 -10.91 27.60 -8.35
N LEU A 16 -9.72 27.14 -7.95
CA LEU A 16 -9.38 25.73 -7.91
C LEU A 16 -10.20 25.08 -6.78
N SER A 17 -11.37 24.55 -7.11
CA SER A 17 -12.15 23.71 -6.21
C SER A 17 -11.40 22.39 -5.99
N ALA A 18 -10.57 22.32 -4.95
CA ALA A 18 -10.00 21.08 -4.45
C ALA A 18 -11.10 20.24 -3.76
N CYS A 19 -11.98 19.63 -4.56
CA CYS A 19 -13.03 18.74 -4.06
C CYS A 19 -12.52 17.29 -3.98
N GLY A 20 -12.42 16.74 -2.76
CA GLY A 20 -12.67 15.31 -2.50
C GLY A 20 -11.49 14.32 -2.48
N GLY A 21 -10.23 14.78 -2.55
CA GLY A 21 -9.07 13.90 -2.37
C GLY A 21 -8.75 13.62 -0.91
N VAL A 22 -8.24 12.42 -0.60
CA VAL A 22 -7.56 12.17 0.69
C VAL A 22 -6.29 13.03 0.72
N ASP A 23 -6.08 13.81 1.78
CA ASP A 23 -4.85 14.58 1.97
C ASP A 23 -3.64 13.61 1.98
N PRO A 24 -2.69 13.74 1.03
CA PRO A 24 -1.51 12.87 0.97
C PRO A 24 -0.66 12.89 2.25
N ASN A 25 -0.73 13.98 3.02
CA ASN A 25 0.01 14.13 4.26
C ASN A 25 -0.75 13.63 5.48
N SER A 26 -2.04 13.29 5.37
CA SER A 26 -2.79 12.69 6.47
C SER A 26 -2.33 11.26 6.76
N PRO A 27 -2.55 10.73 7.97
CA PRO A 27 -2.28 9.32 8.26
C PRO A 27 -2.96 8.35 7.26
N LEU A 28 -4.19 8.66 6.83
CA LEU A 28 -4.90 7.89 5.80
C LEU A 28 -4.18 7.96 4.44
N GLY A 29 -3.77 9.16 4.01
CA GLY A 29 -3.02 9.36 2.78
C GLY A 29 -1.71 8.58 2.76
N GLN A 30 -0.95 8.67 3.85
CA GLN A 30 0.36 8.02 3.99
C GLN A 30 0.25 6.50 3.94
N ARG A 31 -0.63 5.87 4.73
CA ARG A 31 -0.77 4.39 4.69
C ARG A 31 -1.31 3.88 3.37
N LYS A 32 -2.24 4.59 2.72
CA LYS A 32 -2.72 4.22 1.38
C LYS A 32 -1.60 4.26 0.35
N ALA A 33 -0.73 5.26 0.43
CA ALA A 33 0.43 5.35 -0.46
C ALA A 33 1.40 4.18 -0.23
N ILE A 34 1.69 3.83 1.02
CA ILE A 34 2.57 2.70 1.35
C ILE A 34 1.97 1.37 0.89
N PHE A 35 0.69 1.09 1.18
CA PHE A 35 0.02 -0.13 0.71
C PHE A 35 0.00 -0.25 -0.82
N LYS A 36 -0.18 0.85 -1.55
CA LYS A 36 -0.05 0.84 -3.02
C LYS A 36 1.35 0.48 -3.49
N GLN A 37 2.38 0.95 -2.79
CA GLN A 37 3.76 0.59 -3.10
C GLN A 37 4.05 -0.88 -2.78
N MET A 38 3.50 -1.41 -1.68
CA MET A 38 3.58 -2.84 -1.34
C MET A 38 2.91 -3.69 -2.41
N LEU A 39 1.68 -3.33 -2.82
CA LEU A 39 0.93 -4.01 -3.88
C LEU A 39 1.77 -4.07 -5.17
N LYS A 40 2.25 -2.93 -5.64
CA LYS A 40 3.06 -2.87 -6.87
C LYS A 40 4.30 -3.76 -6.79
N THR A 41 5.03 -3.72 -5.68
CA THR A 41 6.22 -4.57 -5.52
C THR A 41 5.87 -6.06 -5.44
N GLY A 42 4.82 -6.43 -4.70
CA GLY A 42 4.34 -7.80 -4.65
C GLY A 42 3.90 -8.33 -6.02
N GLU A 43 3.18 -7.51 -6.81
CA GLU A 43 2.76 -7.85 -8.17
C GLU A 43 3.93 -8.07 -9.12
N ASP A 44 5.00 -7.27 -9.00
CA ASP A 44 6.22 -7.42 -9.80
C ASP A 44 6.94 -8.73 -9.43
N LEU A 45 7.11 -9.02 -8.14
CA LEU A 45 7.71 -10.28 -7.66
C LEU A 45 6.92 -11.51 -8.11
N GLY A 46 5.60 -11.48 -7.89
CA GLY A 46 4.70 -12.54 -8.34
C GLY A 46 4.63 -12.63 -9.87
N GLY A 47 4.84 -11.53 -10.59
CA GLY A 47 4.95 -11.48 -12.04
C GLY A 47 6.19 -12.19 -12.56
N MET A 48 7.33 -12.05 -11.89
CA MET A 48 8.57 -12.77 -12.20
C MET A 48 8.43 -14.27 -12.00
N LEU A 49 7.73 -14.71 -10.93
CA LEU A 49 7.53 -16.14 -10.68
C LEU A 49 6.53 -16.78 -11.64
N ARG A 50 5.50 -16.04 -12.07
CA ARG A 50 4.46 -16.52 -12.98
C ARG A 50 4.77 -16.29 -14.46
N GLY A 51 5.98 -15.82 -14.78
CA GLY A 51 6.44 -15.61 -16.16
C GLY A 51 5.82 -14.40 -16.88
N ARG A 52 5.10 -13.52 -16.18
CA ARG A 52 4.60 -12.25 -16.75
C ARG A 52 5.72 -11.22 -16.91
N ILE A 53 6.75 -11.32 -16.07
CA ILE A 53 7.97 -10.51 -16.10
C ILE A 53 9.15 -11.49 -16.20
N PRO A 54 10.19 -11.23 -17.02
CA PRO A 54 11.38 -12.08 -17.03
C PRO A 54 11.99 -12.20 -15.62
N PHE A 55 12.33 -13.43 -15.21
CA PHE A 55 12.96 -13.64 -13.91
C PHE A 55 14.39 -13.09 -13.90
N ASP A 56 14.67 -12.22 -12.93
CA ASP A 56 15.97 -11.64 -12.66
C ASP A 56 16.23 -11.79 -11.16
N GLY A 57 17.17 -12.65 -10.78
CA GLY A 57 17.45 -13.01 -9.39
C GLY A 57 17.88 -11.83 -8.51
N PRO A 58 18.89 -11.03 -8.93
CA PRO A 58 19.26 -9.80 -8.24
C PRO A 58 18.07 -8.85 -8.07
N ARG A 59 17.31 -8.56 -9.14
CA ARG A 59 16.16 -7.65 -9.06
C ARG A 59 15.02 -8.19 -8.19
N PHE A 60 14.82 -9.50 -8.18
CA PHE A 60 13.87 -10.16 -7.28
C PHE A 60 14.29 -9.94 -5.81
N THR A 61 15.58 -10.10 -5.51
CA THR A 61 16.14 -9.86 -4.17
C THR A 61 15.94 -8.42 -3.73
N GLU A 62 16.22 -7.45 -4.61
CA GLU A 62 15.98 -6.02 -4.34
C GLU A 62 14.50 -5.75 -4.07
N GLY A 63 13.60 -6.33 -4.87
CA GLY A 63 12.17 -6.21 -4.67
C GLY A 63 11.70 -6.83 -3.35
N ALA A 64 12.24 -7.98 -2.96
CA ALA A 64 11.93 -8.62 -1.67
C ALA A 64 12.37 -7.74 -0.50
N ILE A 65 13.57 -7.16 -0.55
CA ILE A 65 14.08 -6.22 0.47
C ILE A 65 13.19 -4.97 0.53
N ARG A 66 12.81 -4.43 -0.63
CA ARG A 66 11.90 -3.29 -0.70
C ARG A 66 10.55 -3.61 -0.05
N LEU A 67 9.99 -4.78 -0.33
CA LEU A 67 8.71 -5.21 0.23
C LEU A 67 8.79 -5.37 1.76
N ASP A 68 9.88 -5.93 2.29
CA ASP A 68 10.10 -6.06 3.73
C ASP A 68 10.24 -4.70 4.44
N ASN A 69 10.94 -3.76 3.82
CA ASN A 69 11.02 -2.41 4.39
C ASN A 69 9.63 -1.74 4.39
N LEU A 70 8.88 -1.86 3.29
CA LEU A 70 7.55 -1.28 3.20
C LEU A 70 6.54 -1.93 4.14
N SER A 71 6.67 -3.22 4.45
CA SER A 71 5.70 -3.93 5.30
C SER A 71 5.68 -3.44 6.74
N ARG A 72 6.69 -2.66 7.17
CA ARG A 72 6.84 -2.14 8.55
C ARG A 72 6.30 -0.72 8.74
N GLU A 73 6.01 -0.02 7.65
CA GLU A 73 5.70 1.41 7.65
C GLU A 73 4.22 1.79 7.84
N PRO A 74 3.20 1.02 7.36
CA PRO A 74 1.82 1.46 7.39
C PRO A 74 1.23 1.61 8.80
N TRP A 75 1.70 0.79 9.74
CA TRP A 75 1.00 0.54 11.01
C TRP A 75 0.94 1.78 11.91
N LYS A 76 2.00 2.60 11.91
CA LYS A 76 2.07 3.84 12.68
C LYS A 76 1.06 4.91 12.22
N HIS A 77 0.47 4.72 11.04
CA HIS A 77 -0.49 5.64 10.45
C HIS A 77 -1.95 5.20 10.68
N PHE A 78 -2.18 4.12 11.44
CA PHE A 78 -3.50 3.83 12.00
C PHE A 78 -3.63 4.57 13.33
N PRO A 79 -4.51 5.58 13.43
CA PRO A 79 -4.68 6.32 14.68
C PRO A 79 -5.27 5.43 15.78
N GLN A 80 -4.93 5.73 17.04
CA GLN A 80 -5.42 4.97 18.20
C GLN A 80 -6.95 5.03 18.32
N VAL A 81 -7.54 6.17 17.95
CA VAL A 81 -8.99 6.38 17.87
C VAL A 81 -9.39 6.36 16.41
N LYS A 82 -10.55 5.76 16.11
CA LYS A 82 -11.11 5.67 14.77
C LYS A 82 -11.23 7.06 14.13
N GLU A 83 -10.70 7.18 12.93
CA GLU A 83 -10.84 8.38 12.11
C GLU A 83 -12.27 8.54 11.58
N GLN A 84 -12.68 9.78 11.34
CA GLN A 84 -13.99 10.08 10.75
C GLN A 84 -13.97 10.05 9.22
N GLU A 85 -12.77 10.05 8.62
CA GLU A 85 -12.58 9.96 7.18
C GLU A 85 -13.04 8.60 6.65
N HIS A 86 -13.65 8.57 5.46
CA HIS A 86 -14.06 7.33 4.83
C HIS A 86 -12.83 6.51 4.38
N THR A 87 -12.70 5.32 4.94
CA THR A 87 -11.61 4.36 4.70
C THR A 87 -12.19 2.97 4.45
N SER A 88 -11.44 2.11 3.78
CA SER A 88 -11.80 0.68 3.64
C SER A 88 -11.45 -0.14 4.88
N ALA A 89 -10.88 0.47 5.93
CA ALA A 89 -10.59 -0.22 7.18
C ALA A 89 -11.88 -0.38 7.98
N THR A 90 -12.21 -1.61 8.37
CA THR A 90 -13.39 -1.90 9.18
C THR A 90 -13.20 -1.42 10.62
N ASP A 91 -14.30 -1.29 11.36
CA ASP A 91 -14.31 -0.95 12.79
C ASP A 91 -13.49 -1.93 13.63
N ASP A 92 -13.38 -3.18 13.17
CA ASP A 92 -12.64 -4.25 13.82
C ASP A 92 -11.15 -3.91 14.00
N VAL A 93 -10.56 -3.05 13.17
CA VAL A 93 -9.17 -2.58 13.37
C VAL A 93 -8.99 -1.97 14.77
N TRP A 94 -9.98 -1.19 15.22
CA TRP A 94 -9.94 -0.51 16.52
C TRP A 94 -10.51 -1.38 17.65
N GLN A 95 -11.45 -2.29 17.35
CA GLN A 95 -12.01 -3.19 18.36
C GLN A 95 -11.09 -4.38 18.67
N LYS A 96 -10.25 -4.80 17.72
CA LYS A 96 -9.38 -5.99 17.79
C LYS A 96 -7.91 -5.63 17.53
N GLN A 97 -7.44 -4.52 18.10
CA GLN A 97 -6.08 -4.01 17.87
C GLN A 97 -4.98 -5.05 18.07
N ALA A 98 -5.08 -5.91 19.09
CA ALA A 98 -4.09 -6.96 19.34
C ALA A 98 -4.00 -7.95 18.17
N ARG A 99 -5.15 -8.35 17.60
CA ARG A 99 -5.24 -9.24 16.44
C ARG A 99 -4.76 -8.55 15.16
N PHE A 100 -5.13 -7.29 14.95
CA PHE A 100 -4.63 -6.49 13.83
C PHE A 100 -3.10 -6.41 13.84
N GLN A 101 -2.51 -6.12 15.01
CA GLN A 101 -1.05 -6.05 15.18
C GLN A 101 -0.37 -7.42 15.08
N GLU A 102 -1.04 -8.51 15.46
CA GLU A 102 -0.56 -9.87 15.23
C GLU A 102 -0.41 -10.16 13.74
N LEU A 103 -1.43 -9.86 12.93
CA LEU A 103 -1.39 -10.07 11.48
C LEU A 103 -0.39 -9.15 10.79
N ALA A 104 -0.23 -7.91 11.26
CA ALA A 104 0.83 -7.00 10.81
C ALA A 104 2.22 -7.62 11.01
N ARG A 105 2.52 -8.12 12.21
CA ARG A 105 3.79 -8.81 12.50
C ARG A 105 3.95 -10.10 11.69
N ALA A 106 2.86 -10.82 11.42
CA ALA A 106 2.91 -12.01 10.58
C ALA A 106 3.30 -11.68 9.13
N LEU A 107 2.80 -10.57 8.59
CA LEU A 107 3.21 -10.06 7.27
C LEU A 107 4.71 -9.67 7.28
N GLU A 108 5.16 -8.92 8.29
CA GLU A 108 6.58 -8.54 8.42
C GLU A 108 7.51 -9.75 8.53
N ALA A 109 7.08 -10.80 9.24
CA ALA A 109 7.85 -12.04 9.33
C ALA A 109 7.90 -12.76 7.97
N ALA A 110 6.77 -12.85 7.27
CA ALA A 110 6.70 -13.46 5.95
C ALA A 110 7.57 -12.72 4.92
N THR A 111 7.59 -11.39 4.94
CA THR A 111 8.47 -10.60 4.06
C THR A 111 9.95 -10.79 4.40
N GLY A 112 10.29 -10.89 5.69
CA GLY A 112 11.66 -11.20 6.13
C GLY A 112 12.14 -12.58 5.66
N GLU A 113 11.27 -13.59 5.73
CA GLU A 113 11.56 -14.93 5.20
C GLU A 113 11.73 -14.92 3.67
N LEU A 114 10.91 -14.14 2.95
CA LEU A 114 11.07 -13.95 1.51
C LEU A 114 12.42 -13.31 1.17
N VAL A 115 12.90 -12.34 1.95
CA VAL A 115 14.24 -11.78 1.78
C VAL A 115 15.32 -12.85 1.94
N ILE A 116 15.22 -13.70 2.97
CA ILE A 116 16.18 -14.80 3.18
C ILE A 116 16.17 -15.77 1.99
N ALA A 117 14.98 -16.22 1.56
CA ALA A 117 14.82 -17.12 0.43
C ALA A 117 15.36 -16.53 -0.88
N SER A 118 15.15 -15.22 -1.10
CA SER A 118 15.59 -14.52 -2.30
C SER A 118 17.11 -14.50 -2.49
N LYS A 119 17.88 -14.58 -1.40
CA LYS A 119 19.35 -14.49 -1.43
C LYS A 119 20.06 -15.81 -1.75
N VAL A 120 19.33 -16.93 -1.82
CA VAL A 120 19.92 -18.26 -2.04
C VAL A 120 20.42 -18.42 -3.48
N GLN A 121 21.66 -18.86 -3.62
CA GLN A 121 22.33 -19.08 -4.90
C GLN A 121 22.44 -20.58 -5.26
N PRO A 122 22.45 -20.94 -6.57
CA PRO A 122 22.13 -20.08 -7.71
C PRO A 122 20.66 -19.65 -7.68
N TYR A 123 20.36 -18.42 -8.10
CA TYR A 123 18.99 -17.90 -8.15
C TYR A 123 18.08 -18.81 -8.97
N LYS A 124 16.94 -19.21 -8.39
CA LYS A 124 15.93 -20.06 -9.04
C LYS A 124 14.53 -19.64 -8.64
N ALA A 125 13.72 -19.24 -9.63
CA ALA A 125 12.31 -18.88 -9.44
C ALA A 125 11.51 -19.99 -8.73
N SER A 126 11.78 -21.26 -9.07
CA SER A 126 11.11 -22.43 -8.48
C SER A 126 11.24 -22.53 -6.96
N ASN A 127 12.27 -21.92 -6.37
CA ASN A 127 12.52 -21.99 -4.93
C ASN A 127 11.81 -20.88 -4.14
N LEU A 128 11.24 -19.89 -4.83
CA LEU A 128 10.68 -18.67 -4.24
C LEU A 128 9.16 -18.72 -4.09
N GLY A 129 8.50 -19.63 -4.82
CA GLY A 129 7.05 -19.79 -4.80
C GLY A 129 6.46 -19.91 -3.39
N PRO A 130 6.94 -20.82 -2.52
CA PRO A 130 6.41 -20.96 -1.17
C PRO A 130 6.54 -19.68 -0.32
N ALA A 131 7.66 -18.97 -0.42
CA ALA A 131 7.87 -17.73 0.34
C ALA A 131 6.98 -16.58 -0.17
N VAL A 132 6.79 -16.47 -1.49
CA VAL A 132 5.84 -15.49 -2.06
C VAL A 132 4.41 -15.83 -1.67
N GLN A 133 4.01 -17.11 -1.72
CA GLN A 133 2.67 -17.52 -1.29
C GLN A 133 2.41 -17.16 0.17
N LYS A 134 3.40 -17.37 1.06
CA LYS A 134 3.26 -17.00 2.47
C LYS A 134 3.00 -15.50 2.67
N VAL A 135 3.64 -14.64 1.86
CA VAL A 135 3.37 -13.18 1.87
C VAL A 135 1.97 -12.89 1.33
N GLU A 136 1.56 -13.50 0.23
CA GLU A 136 0.21 -13.33 -0.35
C GLU A 136 -0.89 -13.78 0.64
N ASP A 137 -0.66 -14.88 1.36
CA ASP A 137 -1.56 -15.39 2.39
C ASP A 137 -1.66 -14.44 3.59
N ALA A 138 -0.54 -13.84 4.03
CA ALA A 138 -0.54 -12.85 5.10
C ALA A 138 -1.31 -11.57 4.70
N CYS A 139 -1.14 -11.09 3.47
CA CYS A 139 -1.95 -9.99 2.91
C CYS A 139 -3.44 -10.34 2.93
N SER A 140 -3.78 -11.55 2.47
CA SER A 140 -5.16 -12.05 2.39
C SER A 140 -5.81 -12.19 3.76
N ALA A 141 -5.10 -12.74 4.75
CA ALA A 141 -5.59 -12.94 6.11
C ALA A 141 -5.98 -11.61 6.77
N CYS A 142 -5.13 -10.59 6.66
CA CYS A 142 -5.42 -9.27 7.22
C CYS A 142 -6.62 -8.61 6.51
N HIS A 143 -6.66 -8.65 5.18
CA HIS A 143 -7.75 -8.04 4.42
C HIS A 143 -9.11 -8.70 4.71
N LYS A 144 -9.17 -10.02 4.84
CA LYS A 144 -10.42 -10.74 5.16
C LYS A 144 -11.02 -10.33 6.51
N GLU A 145 -10.18 -10.00 7.49
CA GLU A 145 -10.64 -9.63 8.82
C GLU A 145 -10.89 -8.11 8.96
N PHE A 146 -10.12 -7.28 8.26
CA PHE A 146 -10.01 -5.84 8.60
C PHE A 146 -10.28 -4.86 7.46
N ARG A 147 -10.66 -5.35 6.27
CA ARG A 147 -10.86 -4.49 5.10
C ARG A 147 -12.17 -4.77 4.39
N ASP A 148 -12.87 -3.71 4.01
CA ASP A 148 -14.06 -3.77 3.16
C ASP A 148 -13.69 -4.10 1.71
N HIS A 149 -14.52 -4.94 1.07
CA HIS A 149 -14.31 -5.52 -0.26
C HIS A 149 -15.34 -4.97 -1.26
#